data_AF-A0A176UCJ1-F1
#
_entry.id   AF-A0A176UCJ1-F1
#
_cell.length_a   1.000
_cell.length_b   1.000
_cell.length_c   1.000
_cell.angle_alpha   90.00
_cell.angle_beta   90.00
_cell.angle_gamma   90.00
#
_symmetry.space_group_name_H-M   'P 1'
#
loop_
_entity.id
_entity.type
_entity.pdbx_description
1 polymer ?
#
loop_
_entity_poly.entity_id
_entity_poly.type
_entity_poly.pdbx_seq_one_letter_code
_entity_poly.pdbx_strand_id
1 'polypeptide(L)'
;MEHIHSNTNFTERKRGQHLSLDERGIIQSLKKEGRSNHYIADRLNCSVSTIGYELRRGTPVYCGKGRRPEYSAKRGEAAYRQNRSRCHRSHSVPRSSDFMRWMSEKVREFHWSFDVCVGCARRRKLFPEEQIPCTKTLYNLLWK
;
A
#
# COMPACT_ATOMS: atom_id res chain seq x y z
N MET A 1 34.57 35.54 -2.51
CA MET A 1 33.97 34.30 -3.05
C MET A 1 32.50 34.34 -2.66
N GLU A 2 31.62 34.44 -3.65
CA GLU A 2 30.18 34.61 -3.43
C GLU A 2 29.59 33.35 -2.80
N HIS A 3 29.16 33.46 -1.54
CA HIS A 3 28.34 32.44 -0.91
C HIS A 3 26.95 32.51 -1.52
N ILE A 4 26.64 31.57 -2.42
CA ILE A 4 25.29 31.38 -2.94
C ILE A 4 24.49 30.69 -1.83
N HIS A 5 23.85 31.48 -0.97
CA HIS A 5 22.90 30.99 0.02
C HIS A 5 21.61 30.61 -0.73
N SER A 6 21.61 29.42 -1.34
CA SER A 6 20.36 28.83 -1.84
C SER A 6 19.50 28.46 -0.64
N ASN A 7 18.69 29.41 -0.16
CA ASN A 7 17.61 29.17 0.80
C ASN A 7 16.50 28.39 0.09
N THR A 8 16.76 27.12 -0.20
CA THR A 8 15.69 26.17 -0.51
C THR A 8 14.96 25.93 0.80
N ASN A 9 13.82 26.60 1.00
CA ASN A 9 12.93 26.34 2.12
C ASN A 9 12.58 24.85 2.13
N PHE A 10 13.21 24.08 3.03
CA PHE A 10 12.81 22.71 3.31
C PHE A 10 11.46 22.81 4.02
N THR A 11 10.37 22.58 3.29
CA THR A 11 9.07 22.35 3.88
C THR A 11 9.22 21.29 4.95
N GLU A 12 8.94 21.65 6.20
CA GLU A 12 9.12 20.74 7.33
C GLU A 12 8.33 19.46 7.08
N ARG A 13 9.02 18.33 7.19
CA ARG A 13 8.43 17.01 6.95
C ARG A 13 7.39 16.74 8.03
N LYS A 14 6.14 16.54 7.63
CA LYS A 14 5.08 16.19 8.59
C LYS A 14 5.28 14.77 9.12
N ARG A 15 4.97 14.56 10.41
CA ARG A 15 4.99 13.22 11.00
C ARG A 15 4.07 12.29 10.22
N GLY A 16 4.58 11.11 9.84
CA GLY A 16 3.83 10.11 9.05
C GLY A 16 3.94 10.30 7.53
N GLN A 17 4.66 11.31 7.05
CA GLN A 17 4.89 11.51 5.62
C GLN A 17 5.86 10.47 5.05
N HIS A 18 5.38 9.71 4.06
CA HIS A 18 6.20 8.75 3.33
C HIS A 18 7.14 9.46 2.35
N LEU A 19 8.22 8.77 1.96
CA LEU A 19 9.11 9.26 0.91
C LEU A 19 8.33 9.44 -0.40
N SER A 20 8.49 10.57 -1.07
CA SER A 20 8.00 10.80 -2.43
C SER A 20 8.94 10.19 -3.48
N LEU A 21 8.50 10.15 -4.74
CA LEU A 21 9.37 9.69 -5.84
C LEU A 21 10.58 10.62 -6.02
N ASP A 22 10.40 11.92 -5.82
CA ASP A 22 11.46 12.92 -5.95
C ASP A 22 12.50 12.75 -4.84
N GLU A 23 12.06 12.56 -3.60
CA GLU A 23 12.94 12.26 -2.47
C GLU A 23 13.74 10.97 -2.72
N ARG A 24 13.11 9.93 -3.27
CA ARG A 24 13.82 8.70 -3.68
C ARG A 24 14.85 8.97 -4.79
N GLY A 25 14.55 9.86 -5.73
CA GLY A 25 15.50 10.32 -6.75
C GLY A 25 16.72 11.00 -6.13
N ILE A 26 16.52 11.87 -5.14
CA ILE A 26 17.60 12.51 -4.39
C ILE A 26 18.46 11.47 -3.67
N ILE A 27 17.85 10.48 -2.99
CA ILE A 27 18.57 9.36 -2.36
C ILE A 27 19.45 8.64 -3.39
N GLN A 28 18.91 8.37 -4.59
CA GLN A 28 19.65 7.68 -5.64
C GLN A 28 20.87 8.47 -6.12
N SER A 29 20.71 9.77 -6.39
CA SER A 29 21.83 10.63 -6.82
C SER A 29 22.90 10.73 -5.75
N LEU A 30 22.53 11.03 -4.50
CA LEU A 30 23.48 11.17 -3.39
C LEU A 30 24.19 9.85 -3.08
N LYS A 31 23.53 8.70 -3.29
CA LYS A 31 24.18 7.41 -3.08
C LYS A 31 25.21 7.11 -4.16
N LYS A 32 24.96 7.52 -5.41
CA LYS A 32 25.95 7.43 -6.50
C LYS A 32 27.16 8.34 -6.27
N GLU A 33 26.96 9.49 -5.62
CA GLU A 33 28.04 10.36 -5.15
C GLU A 33 28.81 9.80 -3.95
N GLY A 34 28.43 8.63 -3.41
CA GLY A 34 29.12 8.01 -2.27
C GLY A 34 28.80 8.66 -0.92
N ARG A 35 27.74 9.46 -0.81
CA ARG A 35 27.35 10.10 0.46
C ARG A 35 26.91 9.08 1.51
N SER A 36 27.14 9.42 2.78
CA SER A 36 26.73 8.59 3.92
C SER A 36 25.22 8.64 4.12
N ASN A 37 24.66 7.60 4.74
CA ASN A 37 23.22 7.56 5.03
C ASN A 37 22.80 8.68 5.99
N HIS A 38 23.70 9.09 6.90
CA HIS A 38 23.49 10.24 7.79
C HIS A 38 23.34 11.54 7.02
N TYR A 39 24.23 11.81 6.06
CA TYR A 39 24.16 13.00 5.21
C TYR A 39 22.85 13.07 4.42
N ILE A 40 22.43 11.94 3.85
CA ILE A 40 21.18 11.86 3.08
C ILE A 40 19.96 12.10 3.99
N ALA A 41 19.98 11.54 5.20
CA ALA A 41 18.91 11.67 6.16
C ALA A 41 18.73 13.12 6.63
N ASP A 42 19.83 13.80 6.93
CA ASP A 42 19.88 15.22 7.29
C ASP A 42 19.33 16.10 6.17
N ARG A 43 19.81 15.87 4.93
CA ARG A 43 19.35 16.61 3.74
C ARG A 43 17.86 16.43 3.42
N LEU A 44 17.28 15.28 3.74
CA LEU A 44 15.86 14.98 3.52
C LEU A 44 15.00 15.18 4.78
N ASN A 45 15.59 15.73 5.85
CA ASN A 45 14.97 15.91 7.16
C ASN A 45 14.18 14.65 7.59
N CYS A 46 14.82 13.49 7.54
CA CYS A 46 14.23 12.21 7.87
C CYS A 46 15.16 11.38 8.75
N SER A 47 14.63 10.31 9.34
CA SER A 47 15.47 9.44 10.17
C SER A 47 16.46 8.61 9.32
N VAL A 48 17.65 8.38 9.85
CA VAL A 48 18.68 7.54 9.20
C VAL A 48 18.18 6.12 8.92
N SER A 49 17.30 5.60 9.79
CA SER A 49 16.67 4.30 9.60
C SER A 49 15.74 4.29 8.38
N THR A 50 15.00 5.38 8.11
CA THR A 50 14.19 5.53 6.89
C THR A 50 15.02 5.33 5.63
N ILE A 51 16.20 5.96 5.55
CA ILE A 51 17.13 5.79 4.43
C ILE A 51 17.62 4.34 4.34
N GLY A 52 17.99 3.73 5.46
CA GLY A 52 18.41 2.33 5.50
C GLY A 52 17.34 1.36 4.99
N TYR A 53 16.09 1.53 5.40
CA TYR A 53 14.96 0.71 4.93
C TYR A 53 14.66 0.92 3.44
N GLU A 54 14.71 2.17 2.97
CA GLU A 54 14.51 2.49 1.57
C GLU A 54 15.61 1.87 0.69
N LEU A 55 16.89 2.00 1.08
CA LEU A 55 18.00 1.37 0.36
C LEU A 55 17.86 -0.15 0.30
N ARG A 56 17.49 -0.79 1.42
CA ARG A 56 17.26 -2.25 1.45
C ARG A 56 16.12 -2.67 0.53
N ARG A 57 15.07 -1.85 0.44
CA ARG A 57 13.92 -2.11 -0.44
C ARG A 57 14.25 -1.91 -1.91
N GLY A 58 14.99 -0.86 -2.25
CA GLY A 58 15.31 -0.48 -3.63
C GLY A 58 16.60 -1.08 -4.19
N THR A 59 17.35 -1.85 -3.40
CA THR A 59 18.57 -2.55 -3.84
C THR A 59 18.30 -4.05 -3.92
N PRO A 60 18.45 -4.68 -5.11
CA PRO A 60 18.35 -6.13 -5.23
C PRO A 60 19.42 -6.84 -4.39
N VAL A 61 19.12 -8.08 -3.97
CA VAL A 61 20.14 -8.96 -3.38
C VAL A 61 21.14 -9.34 -4.47
N TYR A 62 22.44 -9.26 -4.15
CA TYR A 62 23.48 -9.66 -5.09
C TYR A 62 23.54 -11.19 -5.21
N CYS A 63 23.43 -11.70 -6.43
CA CYS A 63 23.43 -13.14 -6.71
C CYS A 63 24.84 -13.73 -6.90
N GLY A 64 25.90 -12.98 -6.63
CA GLY A 64 27.29 -13.45 -6.79
C GLY A 64 27.83 -13.38 -8.22
N LYS A 65 26.98 -13.09 -9.21
CA LYS A 65 27.35 -13.00 -10.63
C LYS A 65 27.07 -11.60 -11.19
N GLY A 66 28.01 -11.08 -11.98
CA GLY A 66 27.85 -9.80 -12.69
C GLY A 66 28.06 -8.56 -11.83
N ARG A 67 27.50 -7.42 -12.27
CA ARG A 67 27.64 -6.12 -11.59
C ARG A 67 26.90 -6.14 -10.26
N ARG A 68 27.54 -5.58 -9.22
CA ARG A 68 26.87 -5.38 -7.92
C ARG A 68 25.63 -4.51 -8.09
N PRO A 69 24.48 -4.91 -7.52
CA PRO A 69 23.24 -4.17 -7.63
C PRO A 69 23.36 -2.82 -6.94
N GLU A 70 22.92 -1.78 -7.62
CA GLU A 70 22.81 -0.43 -7.08
C GLU A 70 21.37 -0.12 -6.69
N TYR A 71 21.21 0.85 -5.80
CA TYR A 71 19.89 1.36 -5.43
C TYR A 71 19.21 2.02 -6.64
N SER A 72 17.93 1.70 -6.83
CA SER A 72 17.08 2.32 -7.84
C SER A 72 15.81 2.90 -7.22
N ALA A 73 15.59 4.20 -7.42
CA ALA A 73 14.40 4.90 -6.93
C ALA A 73 13.10 4.28 -7.48
N LYS A 74 13.08 3.95 -8.78
CA LYS A 74 11.95 3.28 -9.44
C LYS A 74 11.63 1.94 -8.78
N ARG A 75 12.66 1.17 -8.43
CA ARG A 75 12.49 -0.12 -7.74
C ARG A 75 11.97 0.06 -6.32
N GLY A 76 12.54 1.00 -5.56
CA GLY A 76 12.11 1.33 -4.21
C GLY A 76 10.64 1.75 -4.16
N GLU A 77 10.22 2.60 -5.10
CA GLU A 77 8.82 3.02 -5.27
C GLU A 77 7.90 1.84 -5.61
N ALA A 78 8.28 1.03 -6.61
CA ALA A 78 7.47 -0.12 -7.03
C ALA A 78 7.25 -1.12 -5.89
N ALA A 79 8.32 -1.46 -5.17
CA ALA A 79 8.25 -2.34 -4.00
C ALA A 79 7.42 -1.72 -2.87
N TYR A 80 7.51 -0.40 -2.66
CA TYR A 80 6.67 0.29 -1.67
C TYR A 80 5.19 0.20 -2.05
N ARG A 81 4.82 0.49 -3.31
CA ARG A 81 3.43 0.39 -3.80
C ARG A 81 2.88 -1.03 -3.71
N GLN A 82 3.70 -2.03 -4.05
CA GLN A 82 3.30 -3.43 -3.94
C GLN A 82 3.04 -3.85 -2.49
N ASN A 83 3.86 -3.38 -1.54
CA ASN A 83 3.61 -3.63 -0.13
C ASN A 83 2.37 -2.88 0.35
N ARG A 84 2.17 -1.62 -0.09
CA ARG A 84 1.01 -0.81 0.28
C ARG A 84 -0.30 -1.37 -0.28
N SER A 85 -0.31 -2.00 -1.45
CA SER A 85 -1.52 -2.65 -1.97
C SER A 85 -1.97 -3.82 -1.09
N ARG A 86 -1.07 -4.42 -0.30
CA ARG A 86 -1.40 -5.45 0.70
C ARG A 86 -1.79 -4.87 2.05
N CYS A 87 -1.47 -3.60 2.32
CA CYS A 87 -1.82 -2.90 3.56
C CYS A 87 -3.27 -2.40 3.55
N HIS A 88 -4.25 -3.30 3.41
CA HIS A 88 -5.65 -2.98 3.56
C HIS A 88 -6.36 -4.13 4.29
N ARG A 89 -7.51 -3.84 4.89
CA ARG A 89 -8.37 -4.88 5.46
C ARG A 89 -8.92 -5.73 4.31
N SER A 90 -8.63 -7.03 4.29
CA SER A 90 -9.22 -7.95 3.33
C SER A 90 -10.75 -7.90 3.41
N HIS A 91 -11.42 -8.04 2.27
CA HIS A 91 -12.87 -8.16 2.25
C HIS A 91 -13.29 -9.42 3.02
N SER A 92 -14.24 -9.27 3.93
CA SER A 92 -14.71 -10.38 4.79
C SER A 92 -15.31 -11.53 3.99
N VAL A 93 -15.85 -11.25 2.81
CA VAL A 93 -16.51 -12.24 1.96
C VAL A 93 -16.07 -12.02 0.51
N PRO A 94 -15.56 -13.06 -0.19
CA PRO A 94 -15.23 -12.99 -1.60
C PRO A 94 -16.46 -12.65 -2.45
N ARG A 95 -16.29 -11.79 -3.45
CA ARG A 95 -17.37 -11.47 -4.42
C ARG A 95 -17.87 -12.70 -5.18
N SER A 96 -17.02 -13.71 -5.34
CA SER A 96 -17.32 -14.98 -6.01
C SER A 96 -17.89 -16.06 -5.09
N SER A 97 -18.18 -15.74 -3.81
CA SER A 97 -18.79 -16.70 -2.89
C SER A 97 -20.19 -17.13 -3.36
N ASP A 98 -20.56 -18.37 -3.03
CA ASP A 98 -21.85 -18.94 -3.43
C ASP A 98 -23.03 -18.14 -2.86
N PHE A 99 -22.86 -17.58 -1.65
CA PHE A 99 -23.82 -16.65 -1.06
C PHE A 99 -24.04 -15.39 -1.91
N MET A 100 -22.97 -14.78 -2.44
CA MET A 100 -23.08 -13.57 -3.26
C MET A 100 -23.76 -13.83 -4.60
N ARG A 101 -23.50 -15.00 -5.22
CA ARG A 101 -24.17 -15.44 -6.45
C ARG A 101 -25.67 -15.65 -6.21
N TRP A 102 -26.00 -16.44 -5.19
CA TRP A 102 -27.38 -16.71 -4.79
C TRP A 102 -28.14 -15.43 -4.42
N MET A 103 -27.51 -14.53 -3.66
CA MET A 103 -28.10 -13.23 -3.33
C MET A 103 -28.40 -12.42 -4.58
N SER A 104 -27.46 -12.36 -5.52
CA SER A 104 -27.63 -11.57 -6.76
C SER A 104 -28.81 -12.08 -7.57
N GLU A 105 -29.02 -13.39 -7.64
CA GLU A 105 -30.20 -14.00 -8.26
C GLU A 105 -31.48 -13.60 -7.52
N LYS A 106 -31.50 -13.70 -6.18
CA LYS A 106 -32.69 -13.33 -5.38
C LYS A 106 -33.05 -11.86 -5.43
N VAL A 107 -32.06 -10.99 -5.47
CA VAL A 107 -32.25 -9.54 -5.63
C VAL A 107 -32.80 -9.23 -7.02
N ARG A 108 -32.32 -9.91 -8.08
CA ARG A 108 -32.76 -9.66 -9.46
C ARG A 108 -34.14 -10.23 -9.77
N GLU A 109 -34.42 -11.46 -9.34
CA GLU A 109 -35.68 -12.14 -9.65
C GLU A 109 -36.81 -11.70 -8.72
N PHE A 110 -36.54 -11.67 -7.41
CA PHE A 110 -37.56 -11.47 -6.39
C PHE A 110 -37.51 -10.08 -5.73
N HIS A 111 -36.57 -9.22 -6.14
CA HIS A 111 -36.44 -7.86 -5.61
C HIS A 111 -36.22 -7.84 -4.08
N TRP A 112 -35.57 -8.87 -3.55
CA TRP A 112 -35.29 -8.98 -2.12
C TRP A 112 -34.29 -7.92 -1.66
N SER A 113 -34.48 -7.39 -0.45
CA SER A 113 -33.47 -6.59 0.22
C SER A 113 -32.33 -7.47 0.74
N PHE A 114 -31.16 -6.87 0.99
CA PHE A 114 -30.03 -7.59 1.54
C PHE A 114 -30.32 -8.19 2.93
N ASP A 115 -31.11 -7.50 3.77
CA ASP A 115 -31.54 -8.00 5.07
C ASP A 115 -32.40 -9.27 4.93
N VAL A 116 -33.31 -9.31 3.94
CA VAL A 116 -34.11 -10.50 3.65
C VAL A 116 -33.23 -11.65 3.19
N CYS A 117 -32.27 -11.40 2.30
CA CYS A 117 -31.32 -12.42 1.84
C CYS A 117 -30.50 -13.01 3.00
N VAL A 118 -29.91 -12.17 3.85
CA VAL A 118 -29.13 -12.62 5.02
C VAL A 118 -30.00 -13.38 6.02
N GLY A 119 -31.19 -12.86 6.34
CA GLY A 119 -32.11 -13.49 7.27
C GLY A 119 -32.60 -14.86 6.78
N CYS A 120 -32.95 -14.97 5.49
CA CYS A 120 -33.34 -16.25 4.88
C CYS A 120 -32.18 -17.25 4.87
N ALA A 121 -30.98 -16.82 4.48
CA ALA A 121 -29.81 -17.68 4.44
C ALA A 121 -29.48 -18.28 5.82
N ARG A 122 -29.52 -17.45 6.87
CA ARG A 122 -29.28 -17.90 8.26
C ARG A 122 -30.39 -18.82 8.76
N ARG A 123 -31.65 -18.41 8.63
CA ARG A 123 -32.81 -19.18 9.13
C ARG A 123 -32.93 -20.55 8.49
N ARG A 124 -32.62 -20.65 7.19
CA ARG A 124 -32.69 -21.90 6.43
C ARG A 124 -31.36 -22.65 6.37
N LYS A 125 -30.30 -22.14 7.02
CA LYS A 125 -28.94 -22.70 7.02
C LYS A 125 -28.43 -23.06 5.61
N LEU A 126 -28.66 -22.16 4.66
CA LEU A 126 -28.30 -22.39 3.24
C LEU A 126 -26.79 -22.36 3.01
N PHE A 127 -26.06 -21.64 3.87
CA PHE A 127 -24.61 -21.47 3.79
C PHE A 127 -24.01 -21.53 5.20
N PRO A 128 -22.71 -21.87 5.35
CA PRO A 128 -21.99 -21.74 6.61
C PRO A 128 -22.03 -20.30 7.14
N GLU A 129 -22.10 -20.12 8.46
CA GLU A 129 -22.24 -18.78 9.06
C GLU A 129 -21.07 -17.85 8.72
N GLU A 130 -19.87 -18.41 8.50
CA GLU A 130 -18.67 -17.68 8.12
C GLU A 130 -18.77 -17.09 6.70
N GLN A 131 -19.59 -17.69 5.84
CA GLN A 131 -19.81 -17.22 4.47
C GLN A 131 -20.92 -16.18 4.37
N ILE A 132 -21.72 -15.98 5.43
CA ILE A 132 -22.82 -15.03 5.45
C ILE A 132 -22.34 -13.69 6.05
N PRO A 133 -22.05 -12.67 5.22
CA PRO A 133 -21.64 -11.35 5.71
C PRO A 133 -22.76 -10.68 6.51
N CYS A 134 -22.37 -9.73 7.36
CA CYS A 134 -23.36 -8.84 7.95
C CYS A 134 -23.96 -7.89 6.90
N THR A 135 -25.21 -7.48 7.10
CA THR A 135 -25.96 -6.61 6.17
C THR A 135 -25.24 -5.29 5.92
N LYS A 136 -24.65 -4.70 6.96
CA LYS A 136 -23.78 -3.51 6.84
C LYS A 136 -22.61 -3.72 5.88
N THR A 137 -22.00 -4.91 5.86
CA THR A 137 -20.91 -5.20 4.91
C THR A 137 -21.41 -5.20 3.48
N LEU A 138 -22.61 -5.72 3.22
CA LEU A 138 -23.22 -5.75 1.90
C LEU A 138 -23.55 -4.36 1.38
N TYR A 139 -24.15 -3.50 2.21
CA TYR A 139 -24.41 -2.12 1.82
C TYR A 139 -23.13 -1.32 1.57
N ASN A 140 -22.07 -1.56 2.37
CA ASN A 140 -20.76 -0.94 2.14
C ASN A 140 -20.09 -1.39 0.82
N LEU A 141 -20.52 -2.49 0.21
CA LEU A 141 -20.01 -2.93 -1.10
C LEU A 141 -20.65 -2.19 -2.27
N LEU A 142 -21.83 -1.57 -2.09
CA LEU A 142 -22.51 -0.81 -3.14
C LEU A 142 -21.93 0.59 -3.34
N TRP A 143 -21.49 1.23 -2.25
CA TRP A 143 -21.06 2.63 -2.22
C TRP A 143 -19.53 2.80 -2.18
N LYS A 144 -18.78 1.77 -2.61
CA LYS A 144 -17.32 1.75 -2.67
C LYS A 144 -16.85 1.82 -4.12
#